data_AF-A0A0K8RPL3-F1
#
_entry.id   AF-A0A0K8RPL3-F1
#
_cell.length_a   1.000
_cell.length_b   1.000
_cell.length_c   1.000
_cell.angle_alpha   90.00
_cell.angle_beta   90.00
_cell.angle_gamma   90.00
#
_symmetry.space_group_name_H-M   'P 1'
#
loop_
_entity.id
_entity.type
_entity.pdbx_description
1 polymer ?
#
loop_
_entity_poly.entity_id
_entity_poly.type
_entity_poly.pdbx_seq_one_letter_code
_entity_poly.pdbx_strand_id
1 'polypeptide(L)'
;TSTLILITITIQEITLVTNKTEVKCTPFYNGGYGGAGGSNVIPRWSFNPPNNRCEQVMTKGPCSRSRNCFETKDDCEDYCDPQMEQWKP
;
A
#
# COMPACT_ATOMS: atom_id res chain seq x y z
N THR A 1 7.07 22.55 -37.01
CA THR A 1 5.82 22.53 -36.21
C THR A 1 5.45 21.12 -35.73
N SER A 2 5.75 20.03 -36.47
CA SER A 2 5.48 18.65 -36.02
C SER A 2 6.26 18.19 -34.77
N THR A 3 7.50 18.62 -34.59
CA THR A 3 8.33 18.15 -33.46
C THR A 3 7.87 18.70 -32.11
N LEU A 4 7.40 19.96 -32.07
CA LEU A 4 6.88 20.61 -30.87
C LEU A 4 5.63 19.88 -30.34
N ILE A 5 4.72 19.49 -31.24
CA ILE A 5 3.49 18.77 -30.89
C ILE A 5 3.82 17.39 -30.30
N LEU A 6 4.76 16.66 -30.91
CA LEU A 6 5.23 15.37 -30.40
C LEU A 6 5.85 15.51 -29.00
N ILE A 7 6.70 16.51 -28.78
CA ILE A 7 7.30 16.79 -27.47
C ILE A 7 6.21 17.08 -26.43
N THR A 8 5.22 17.92 -26.76
CA THR A 8 4.14 18.23 -25.81
C THR A 8 3.28 17.02 -25.47
N ILE A 9 2.95 16.17 -26.44
CA ILE A 9 2.19 14.93 -26.20
C ILE A 9 3.00 13.98 -25.30
N THR A 10 4.30 13.80 -25.59
CA THR A 10 5.15 12.95 -24.74
C THR A 10 5.24 13.44 -23.30
N ILE A 11 5.28 14.75 -23.07
CA ILE A 11 5.30 15.34 -21.72
C ILE A 11 3.96 15.14 -21.00
N GLN A 12 2.83 15.29 -21.70
CA GLN A 12 1.49 15.10 -21.11
C GLN A 12 1.27 13.65 -20.65
N GLU A 13 1.69 12.66 -21.44
CA GLU A 13 1.60 11.25 -21.07
C GLU A 13 2.51 10.92 -19.86
N ILE A 14 3.74 11.44 -19.85
CA ILE A 14 4.68 11.23 -18.73
C ILE A 14 4.14 11.85 -17.44
N THR A 15 3.61 13.08 -17.51
CA THR A 15 3.06 13.77 -16.34
C THR A 15 1.81 13.10 -15.78
N LEU A 16 0.95 12.51 -16.63
CA LEU A 16 -0.18 11.71 -16.20
C LEU A 16 0.28 10.46 -15.42
N VAL A 17 1.31 9.77 -15.90
CA VAL A 17 1.87 8.58 -15.25
C VAL A 17 2.49 8.94 -13.89
N THR A 18 3.23 10.05 -13.79
CA THR A 18 3.84 10.47 -12.52
C THR A 18 2.83 10.96 -11.48
N ASN A 19 1.68 11.49 -11.90
CA ASN A 19 0.65 12.01 -11.00
C ASN A 19 -0.33 10.94 -10.49
N LYS A 20 -0.29 9.72 -11.02
CA LYS A 20 -1.35 8.72 -10.78
C LYS A 20 -1.13 7.84 -9.54
N THR A 21 0.01 7.92 -8.86
CA THR A 21 0.35 6.94 -7.81
C THR A 21 0.39 7.56 -6.42
N GLU A 22 -0.76 7.99 -5.92
CA GLU A 22 -0.92 8.17 -4.48
C GLU A 22 -1.26 6.81 -3.87
N VAL A 23 -0.31 6.24 -3.13
CA VAL A 23 -0.56 4.98 -2.42
C VAL A 23 -1.32 5.29 -1.14
N LYS A 24 -2.59 4.88 -1.10
CA LYS A 24 -3.52 5.11 0.02
C LYS A 24 -3.00 4.57 1.36
N CYS A 25 -2.28 3.45 1.33
CA CYS A 25 -1.78 2.79 2.53
C CYS A 25 -0.26 2.93 2.65
N THR A 26 0.16 3.93 3.43
CA THR A 26 1.56 4.23 3.71
C THR A 26 1.67 4.89 5.09
N PRO A 27 2.76 4.69 5.86
CA PRO A 27 3.89 3.80 5.59
C PRO A 27 3.57 2.31 5.81
N PHE A 28 4.47 1.43 5.39
CA PHE A 28 4.43 0.01 5.79
C PHE A 28 4.51 -0.10 7.31
N TYR A 29 3.72 -1.01 7.90
CA TYR A 29 3.66 -1.14 9.35
C TYR A 29 4.95 -1.77 9.89
N ASN A 30 5.76 -0.95 10.57
CA ASN A 30 6.97 -1.37 11.27
C ASN A 30 6.60 -2.05 12.60
N GLY A 31 6.14 -3.30 12.52
CA GLY A 31 5.45 -4.00 13.60
C GLY A 31 6.18 -4.15 14.94
N GLY A 32 5.51 -4.83 15.87
CA GLY A 32 6.08 -5.18 17.18
C GLY A 32 6.96 -6.41 17.10
N TYR A 33 8.15 -6.36 17.70
CA TYR A 33 9.03 -7.52 17.84
C TYR A 33 8.76 -8.23 19.17
N GLY A 34 8.81 -9.57 19.15
CA GLY A 34 8.82 -10.38 20.37
C GLY A 34 10.12 -10.14 21.15
N GLY A 35 10.04 -9.61 22.36
CA GLY A 35 11.20 -9.43 23.24
C GLY A 35 11.56 -10.71 23.98
N ALA A 36 12.76 -10.76 24.56
CA ALA A 36 13.32 -11.92 25.28
C ALA A 36 12.45 -12.45 26.45
N GLY A 37 11.49 -11.66 26.94
CA GLY A 37 10.52 -12.05 27.97
C GLY A 37 9.23 -12.69 27.46
N GLY A 38 9.16 -13.12 26.20
CA GLY A 38 7.97 -13.76 25.64
C GLY A 38 6.79 -12.81 25.45
N SER A 39 7.05 -11.55 25.06
CA SER A 39 5.96 -10.61 24.73
C SER A 39 5.09 -11.21 23.62
N ASN A 40 3.81 -11.45 23.92
CA ASN A 40 2.85 -11.95 22.93
C ASN A 40 2.69 -10.93 21.80
N VAL A 41 2.97 -11.38 20.58
CA VAL A 41 2.66 -10.67 19.36
C VAL A 41 1.61 -11.44 18.58
N ILE A 42 0.75 -10.72 17.87
CA ILE A 42 -0.34 -11.28 17.09
C ILE A 42 -0.03 -11.02 15.60
N PRO A 43 -0.14 -12.02 14.72
CA PRO A 43 0.01 -11.81 13.29
C PRO A 43 -1.14 -10.97 12.73
N ARG A 44 -0.81 -10.03 11.85
CA ARG A 44 -1.72 -9.11 11.14
C ARG A 44 -1.22 -8.88 9.71
N TRP A 45 -1.94 -8.08 8.95
CA TRP A 45 -1.59 -7.73 7.57
C TRP A 45 -1.32 -6.24 7.41
N SER A 46 -0.34 -5.89 6.59
CA SER A 46 -0.01 -4.50 6.24
C SER A 46 0.31 -4.41 4.77
N PHE A 47 -0.17 -3.37 4.09
CA PHE A 47 0.15 -3.14 2.70
C PHE A 47 1.58 -2.60 2.58
N ASN A 48 2.40 -3.25 1.76
CA ASN A 48 3.77 -2.85 1.46
C ASN A 48 3.80 -2.14 0.08
N PRO A 49 3.85 -0.79 0.02
CA PRO A 49 3.82 -0.04 -1.24
C PRO A 49 4.94 -0.40 -2.22
N PRO A 50 6.22 -0.52 -1.79
CA PRO A 50 7.28 -1.01 -2.67
C PRO A 50 6.99 -2.33 -3.38
N ASN A 51 6.29 -3.25 -2.70
CA ASN A 51 6.00 -4.59 -3.21
C ASN A 51 4.57 -4.73 -3.77
N ASN A 52 3.78 -3.65 -3.72
CA ASN A 52 2.37 -3.57 -4.09
C ASN A 52 1.54 -4.78 -3.65
N ARG A 53 1.68 -5.19 -2.38
CA ARG A 53 0.96 -6.35 -1.83
C ARG A 53 0.78 -6.25 -0.32
N CYS A 54 -0.20 -6.97 0.21
CA CYS A 54 -0.34 -7.14 1.65
C CYS A 54 0.60 -8.22 2.18
N GLU A 55 1.36 -7.88 3.21
CA GLU A 55 2.35 -8.74 3.86
C GLU A 55 2.04 -8.93 5.34
N GLN A 56 2.42 -10.08 5.88
CA GLN A 56 2.17 -10.40 7.27
C GLN A 56 3.15 -9.66 8.19
N VAL A 57 2.61 -9.01 9.21
CA VAL A 57 3.35 -8.25 10.24
C VAL A 57 2.96 -8.75 11.63
N MET A 58 3.80 -8.49 12.62
CA MET A 58 3.52 -8.81 14.02
C MET A 58 3.10 -7.54 14.76
N THR A 59 2.09 -7.60 15.62
CA THR A 59 1.67 -6.47 16.46
C THR A 59 1.58 -6.85 17.93
N LYS A 60 1.91 -5.90 18.82
CA LYS A 60 1.85 -6.06 20.29
C LYS A 60 0.57 -5.46 20.90
N GLY A 61 -0.33 -4.90 20.09
CA GLY A 61 -1.47 -4.16 20.61
C GLY A 61 -2.59 -3.99 19.60
N PRO A 62 -3.50 -3.03 19.82
CA PRO A 62 -4.60 -2.78 18.91
C PRO A 62 -4.05 -2.44 17.53
N CYS A 63 -4.75 -2.91 16.51
CA CYS A 63 -4.41 -2.79 15.09
C CYS A 63 -5.56 -2.02 14.42
N SER A 64 -5.24 -1.07 13.55
CA SER A 64 -6.24 -0.21 12.92
C SER A 64 -5.88 0.07 11.47
N ARG A 65 -6.90 0.17 10.61
CA ARG A 65 -6.73 0.51 9.18
C ARG A 65 -5.96 1.81 8.97
N SER A 66 -6.17 2.79 9.84
CA SER A 66 -5.44 4.08 9.83
C SER A 66 -3.92 3.95 10.03
N ARG A 67 -3.45 2.83 10.60
CA ARG A 67 -2.03 2.51 10.79
C ARG A 67 -1.53 1.46 9.81
N ASN A 68 -2.25 1.25 8.70
CA ASN A 68 -1.93 0.22 7.72
C ASN A 68 -1.80 -1.17 8.37
N CYS A 69 -2.78 -1.51 9.21
CA CYS A 69 -2.83 -2.77 9.94
C CYS A 69 -4.24 -3.36 9.87
N PHE A 70 -4.33 -4.60 9.40
CA PHE A 70 -5.57 -5.31 9.08
C PHE A 70 -5.60 -6.70 9.70
N GLU A 71 -6.80 -7.22 9.90
CA GLU A 71 -7.02 -8.55 10.48
C GLU A 71 -6.85 -9.68 9.46
N THR A 72 -7.32 -9.44 8.24
CA THR A 72 -7.26 -10.41 7.15
C THR A 72 -6.49 -9.81 5.97
N LYS A 73 -5.99 -10.71 5.11
CA LYS A 73 -5.33 -10.33 3.86
C LYS A 73 -6.32 -9.61 2.94
N ASP A 74 -7.52 -10.16 2.81
CA ASP A 74 -8.57 -9.62 1.94
C ASP A 74 -8.96 -8.18 2.33
N ASP A 75 -9.16 -7.88 3.62
CA ASP A 75 -9.46 -6.50 4.09
C ASP A 75 -8.32 -5.52 3.82
N CYS A 76 -7.07 -5.99 3.84
CA CYS A 76 -5.92 -5.19 3.47
C CYS A 76 -5.90 -4.93 1.95
N GLU A 77 -6.09 -5.96 1.13
CA GLU A 77 -6.05 -5.85 -0.33
C GLU A 77 -7.24 -5.01 -0.83
N ASP A 78 -8.46 -5.26 -0.36
CA ASP A 78 -9.66 -4.50 -0.70
C ASP A 78 -9.54 -3.00 -0.37
N TYR A 79 -8.86 -2.68 0.73
CA TYR A 79 -8.74 -1.31 1.21
C TYR A 79 -7.56 -0.57 0.57
N CYS A 80 -6.45 -1.25 0.31
CA CYS A 80 -5.17 -0.64 -0.06
C CYS A 80 -4.72 -0.90 -1.49
N ASP A 81 -5.10 -2.02 -2.11
CA ASP A 81 -4.63 -2.38 -3.44
C ASP A 81 -5.42 -1.60 -4.50
N PRO A 82 -4.78 -0.66 -5.23
CA PRO A 82 -5.45 0.10 -6.27
C PRO A 82 -5.95 -0.77 -7.42
N GLN A 83 -5.41 -1.98 -7.60
CA GLN A 83 -5.90 -2.93 -8.61
C GLN A 83 -7.27 -3.50 -8.23
N MET A 84 -7.58 -3.62 -6.94
CA MET A 84 -8.90 -4.10 -6.49
C MET A 84 -10.01 -3.08 -6.73
N GLU A 85 -9.69 -1.80 -6.86
CA GLU A 85 -10.66 -0.76 -7.25
C GLU A 85 -11.25 -1.01 -8.66
N GLN A 86 -10.48 -1.65 -9.55
CA GLN A 86 -10.90 -1.92 -10.93
C GLN A 86 -11.89 -3.10 -11.05
N TRP A 87 -11.99 -3.96 -10.03
CA TRP A 87 -12.80 -5.18 -10.05
C TRP A 87 -14.02 -5.13 -9.14
N LYS A 88 -14.33 -3.99 -8.51
CA LYS A 88 -15.59 -3.80 -7.78
C LYS A 88 -16.76 -3.82 -8.77
N PRO A 89 -17.76 -4.71 -8.61
CA PRO A 89 -18.94 -4.79 -9.48
C PRO A 89 -19.86 -3.56 -9.38
#